data_AF-A0A6N4WTP2-F1
#
_entry.id   AF-A0A6N4WTP2-F1
#
_cell.length_a   1.000
_cell.length_b   1.000
_cell.length_c   1.000
_cell.angle_alpha   90.00
_cell.angle_beta   90.00
_cell.angle_gamma   90.00
#
_symmetry.space_group_name_H-M   'P 1'
#
loop_
_entity.id
_entity.type
_entity.pdbx_description
1 polymer ?
#
loop_
_entity_poly.entity_id
_entity_poly.type
_entity_poly.pdbx_seq_one_letter_code
_entity_poly.pdbx_strand_id
1 'polypeptide(L)'
;MKQIKYSILVLLLLSAVTLSAKLEQEEFDYAAMAAPKDRKGYAVLPIDPAQINVVAGNLGKYEPEFKDAFMNHMSLWLSPKGKGPHHVEWSLKAPSDGVYEVDAIVQGKGSQLLLSTNGVQHEAVPVVHNGWDRVSLGEITLKAGINRLQLEVVASGKFSFDAFELTQSAVKAALLEDALAMRVQPDWFKDAGYGLMFQWTNRATPPEGPIKPWEEKVNDFKLDAFVDMVESTGAAYVLWSVTWGNQYISAPLESLDAIIPGRTTKRDLLGEMADALHARGIKLIFYYHYGYDCNHSIDADWMEASGGYKADKTEFYQNWMAIVSEMGDRYGDKLHGWWYDGGQRYFNCHFDNTLGDQGILSAPWKELTLASRVGNPERVVAYNSWIKPRLTEYQDYFGGEGAHIPAGLKPGEGVFESGPQKGLMSHGCFIFERKWGHIELNSPIEKPRHSLKSLVGKVTKAQKHRYPLSINLEMYEDGSVSPQSVELLKRLRDTVRSK
;
A
#
# COMPACT_ATOMS: atom_id res chain seq x y z
N MET A 1 -20.29 -58.91 -35.05
CA MET A 1 -18.92 -58.38 -35.24
C MET A 1 -18.84 -57.09 -34.42
N LYS A 2 -18.03 -56.86 -33.37
CA LYS A 2 -16.69 -57.38 -32.96
C LYS A 2 -15.66 -57.22 -34.11
N GLN A 3 -14.53 -56.49 -34.03
CA GLN A 3 -13.74 -55.92 -32.90
C GLN A 3 -13.16 -54.49 -33.20
N ILE A 4 -12.96 -53.56 -32.22
CA ILE A 4 -11.70 -53.16 -31.47
C ILE A 4 -10.46 -52.89 -32.41
N LYS A 5 -9.67 -51.77 -32.40
CA LYS A 5 -8.97 -51.03 -31.29
C LYS A 5 -8.60 -49.52 -31.54
N TYR A 6 -8.27 -48.87 -30.42
CA TYR A 6 -7.59 -47.60 -30.04
C TYR A 6 -6.39 -47.00 -30.84
N SER A 7 -6.26 -45.65 -30.85
CA SER A 7 -5.25 -44.83 -30.10
C SER A 7 -5.14 -43.37 -30.65
N ILE A 8 -5.47 -42.28 -29.91
CA ILE A 8 -4.69 -41.45 -28.94
C ILE A 8 -4.09 -40.15 -29.55
N LEU A 9 -4.23 -39.02 -28.79
CA LEU A 9 -3.64 -37.66 -29.01
C LEU A 9 -4.16 -36.86 -30.24
N VAL A 10 -4.31 -35.52 -30.25
CA VAL A 10 -3.95 -34.44 -29.29
C VAL A 10 -5.15 -33.48 -29.15
N LEU A 11 -5.58 -33.14 -27.91
CA LEU A 11 -6.54 -32.04 -27.69
C LEU A 11 -6.41 -31.47 -26.26
N LEU A 12 -5.33 -30.72 -25.99
CA LEU A 12 -5.08 -29.99 -24.74
C LEU A 12 -3.83 -29.10 -24.92
N LEU A 13 -3.97 -27.78 -25.08
CA LEU A 13 -2.89 -26.77 -24.85
C LEU A 13 -3.29 -25.28 -24.96
N LEU A 14 -4.59 -24.91 -24.88
CA LEU A 14 -5.05 -23.52 -25.06
C LEU A 14 -5.70 -22.87 -23.82
N SER A 15 -5.54 -23.47 -22.63
CA SER A 15 -6.13 -22.97 -21.37
C SER A 15 -5.12 -22.76 -20.22
N ALA A 16 -3.82 -22.99 -20.44
CA ALA A 16 -2.78 -22.84 -19.40
C ALA A 16 -2.10 -21.46 -19.42
N VAL A 17 -1.90 -20.86 -20.61
CA VAL A 17 -1.03 -19.68 -20.82
C VAL A 17 -1.61 -18.39 -20.22
N THR A 18 -2.94 -18.24 -20.19
CA THR A 18 -3.59 -17.05 -19.60
C THR A 18 -3.69 -17.09 -18.08
N LEU A 19 -3.40 -18.23 -17.45
CA LEU A 19 -3.32 -18.35 -15.99
C LEU A 19 -1.87 -18.20 -15.50
N SER A 20 -0.87 -18.74 -16.21
CA SER A 20 0.54 -18.60 -15.81
C SER A 20 1.02 -17.15 -15.88
N ALA A 21 0.72 -16.41 -16.95
CA ALA A 21 1.12 -15.00 -17.08
C ALA A 21 0.52 -14.06 -15.99
N LYS A 22 -0.53 -14.50 -15.29
CA LYS A 22 -1.10 -13.77 -14.14
C LYS A 22 -0.44 -14.14 -12.81
N LEU A 23 0.07 -15.38 -12.69
CA LEU A 23 0.86 -15.86 -11.55
C LEU A 23 2.30 -15.36 -11.62
N GLU A 24 2.93 -15.42 -12.81
CA GLU A 24 4.29 -14.94 -13.09
C GLU A 24 4.48 -13.44 -12.77
N GLN A 25 3.40 -12.65 -12.81
CA GLN A 25 3.45 -11.22 -12.50
C GLN A 25 3.34 -10.92 -11.00
N GLU A 26 2.55 -11.67 -10.22
CA GLU A 26 2.60 -11.61 -8.75
C GLU A 26 3.93 -12.18 -8.22
N GLU A 27 4.52 -13.18 -8.90
CA GLU A 27 5.80 -13.80 -8.54
C GLU A 27 7.00 -12.83 -8.59
N PHE A 28 6.96 -11.73 -9.34
CA PHE A 28 8.12 -10.82 -9.44
C PHE A 28 8.14 -9.76 -8.33
N ASP A 29 7.05 -8.99 -8.17
CA ASP A 29 6.95 -7.94 -7.15
C ASP A 29 6.79 -8.52 -5.73
N TYR A 30 6.34 -9.78 -5.62
CA TYR A 30 6.18 -10.51 -4.37
C TYR A 30 6.89 -11.88 -4.39
N ALA A 31 8.10 -11.97 -4.95
CA ALA A 31 8.90 -13.19 -4.87
C ALA A 31 9.17 -13.60 -3.41
N ALA A 32 9.06 -14.90 -3.12
CA ALA A 32 9.42 -15.43 -1.80
C ALA A 32 10.92 -15.34 -1.57
N MET A 33 11.34 -14.75 -0.46
CA MET A 33 12.74 -14.63 -0.07
C MET A 33 13.00 -15.51 1.15
N ALA A 34 14.24 -15.99 1.30
CA ALA A 34 14.64 -16.56 2.58
C ALA A 34 14.71 -15.44 3.62
N ALA A 35 14.04 -15.61 4.75
CA ALA A 35 14.23 -14.72 5.89
C ALA A 35 15.71 -14.68 6.31
N PRO A 36 16.23 -13.56 6.85
CA PRO A 36 17.59 -13.48 7.36
C PRO A 36 17.89 -14.63 8.33
N LYS A 37 19.05 -15.30 8.15
CA LYS A 37 19.44 -16.46 8.97
C LYS A 37 19.58 -16.10 10.45
N ASP A 38 20.04 -14.89 10.73
CA ASP A 38 20.20 -14.34 12.07
C ASP A 38 18.91 -13.64 12.52
N ARG A 39 17.82 -14.40 12.66
CA ARG A 39 16.53 -13.84 13.11
C ARG A 39 16.62 -13.38 14.57
N LYS A 40 16.65 -12.05 14.77
CA LYS A 40 16.77 -11.41 16.09
C LYS A 40 15.44 -11.21 16.82
N GLY A 41 14.31 -11.23 16.10
CA GLY A 41 12.98 -10.78 16.57
C GLY A 41 12.26 -11.62 17.64
N TYR A 42 12.87 -11.82 18.80
CA TYR A 42 12.19 -12.32 20.01
C TYR A 42 12.57 -11.44 21.22
N ALA A 43 12.00 -10.24 21.26
CA ALA A 43 12.33 -9.22 22.24
C ALA A 43 11.18 -8.98 23.23
N VAL A 44 11.42 -8.19 24.27
CA VAL A 44 10.34 -7.78 25.20
C VAL A 44 9.70 -6.51 24.65
N LEU A 45 8.52 -6.64 24.05
CA LEU A 45 7.85 -5.55 23.34
C LEU A 45 7.35 -4.48 24.34
N PRO A 46 7.67 -3.19 24.15
CA PRO A 46 7.15 -2.12 24.98
C PRO A 46 5.67 -1.89 24.62
N ILE A 47 4.79 -1.92 25.64
CA ILE A 47 3.39 -1.55 25.49
C ILE A 47 3.23 -0.11 25.96
N ASP A 48 2.68 0.74 25.11
CA ASP A 48 2.26 2.09 25.45
C ASP A 48 0.73 2.11 25.65
N PRO A 49 0.22 2.45 26.85
CA PRO A 49 -1.21 2.51 27.12
C PRO A 49 -1.95 3.58 26.31
N ALA A 50 -1.25 4.59 25.75
CA ALA A 50 -1.85 5.74 25.07
C ALA A 50 -2.09 5.55 23.55
N GLN A 51 -1.77 4.38 22.98
CA GLN A 51 -1.90 4.13 21.54
C GLN A 51 -2.43 2.72 21.20
N ILE A 52 -2.45 2.39 19.90
CA ILE A 52 -2.68 1.04 19.38
C ILE A 52 -1.32 0.36 19.23
N ASN A 53 -1.10 -0.73 19.97
CA ASN A 53 0.17 -1.45 19.97
C ASN A 53 0.09 -2.62 18.97
N VAL A 54 0.90 -2.58 17.91
CA VAL A 54 0.93 -3.66 16.91
C VAL A 54 1.91 -4.76 17.33
N VAL A 55 1.36 -5.89 17.76
CA VAL A 55 2.11 -7.08 18.19
C VAL A 55 2.15 -8.08 17.03
N ALA A 56 3.13 -7.92 16.15
CA ALA A 56 3.27 -8.70 14.92
C ALA A 56 3.77 -10.14 15.15
N GLY A 57 3.36 -11.06 14.29
CA GLY A 57 3.74 -12.47 14.35
C GLY A 57 5.24 -12.72 14.23
N ASN A 58 5.95 -11.91 13.43
CA ASN A 58 7.41 -12.03 13.28
C ASN A 58 8.20 -11.53 14.50
N LEU A 59 7.57 -10.84 15.44
CA LEU A 59 8.11 -10.46 16.75
C LEU A 59 7.85 -11.52 17.84
N GLY A 60 7.08 -12.56 17.51
CA GLY A 60 6.70 -13.63 18.43
C GLY A 60 7.56 -14.88 18.24
N LYS A 61 7.78 -15.59 19.35
CA LYS A 61 8.34 -16.95 19.40
C LYS A 61 7.31 -17.94 18.87
N TYR A 62 7.29 -18.11 17.56
CA TYR A 62 6.52 -19.14 16.87
C TYR A 62 7.34 -20.42 16.67
N GLU A 63 6.64 -21.54 16.47
CA GLU A 63 7.26 -22.83 16.15
C GLU A 63 7.58 -22.99 14.65
N PRO A 64 8.48 -23.91 14.25
CA PRO A 64 8.87 -24.08 12.83
C PRO A 64 7.71 -24.42 11.87
N GLU A 65 6.60 -24.96 12.38
CA GLU A 65 5.42 -25.30 11.58
C GLU A 65 4.46 -24.10 11.40
N PHE A 66 4.62 -23.00 12.15
CA PHE A 66 3.87 -21.76 11.97
C PHE A 66 4.77 -20.66 11.39
N LYS A 67 5.28 -20.90 10.17
CA LYS A 67 6.35 -20.07 9.57
C LYS A 67 5.89 -18.65 9.23
N ASP A 68 6.81 -17.69 9.35
CA ASP A 68 6.68 -16.38 8.70
C ASP A 68 6.81 -16.49 7.17
N ALA A 69 5.98 -15.72 6.48
CA ALA A 69 6.06 -15.48 5.04
C ALA A 69 6.93 -14.24 4.79
N PHE A 70 8.25 -14.43 4.81
CA PHE A 70 9.18 -13.38 4.41
C PHE A 70 9.25 -13.25 2.88
N MET A 71 8.83 -12.11 2.36
CA MET A 71 8.73 -11.84 0.92
C MET A 71 9.04 -10.37 0.69
N ASN A 72 9.71 -10.02 -0.40
CA ASN A 72 9.95 -8.61 -0.76
C ASN A 72 10.58 -7.77 0.39
N HIS A 73 11.63 -8.32 1.02
CA HIS A 73 12.32 -7.78 2.21
C HIS A 73 11.42 -7.53 3.45
N MET A 74 10.27 -8.20 3.55
CA MET A 74 9.27 -7.97 4.59
C MET A 74 8.67 -9.28 5.14
N SER A 75 8.55 -9.37 6.46
CA SER A 75 7.65 -10.31 7.15
C SER A 75 6.21 -9.90 6.91
N LEU A 76 5.47 -10.69 6.12
CA LEU A 76 4.09 -10.37 5.74
C LEU A 76 3.05 -10.90 6.73
N TRP A 77 3.23 -12.13 7.22
CA TRP A 77 2.33 -12.85 8.13
C TRP A 77 2.88 -14.25 8.45
N LEU A 78 2.44 -14.85 9.55
CA LEU A 78 2.62 -16.27 9.83
C LEU A 78 1.59 -17.12 9.08
N SER A 79 1.98 -18.30 8.59
CA SER A 79 1.09 -19.30 7.97
C SER A 79 1.39 -20.71 8.50
N PRO A 80 0.38 -21.49 8.94
CA PRO A 80 0.57 -22.81 9.50
C PRO A 80 0.80 -23.87 8.40
N LYS A 81 1.67 -24.83 8.70
CA LYS A 81 2.03 -25.95 7.84
C LYS A 81 1.20 -27.18 8.21
N GLY A 82 -0.07 -27.17 7.84
CA GLY A 82 -0.99 -28.27 8.10
C GLY A 82 -2.13 -27.86 9.03
N LYS A 83 -2.59 -28.82 9.83
CA LYS A 83 -3.63 -28.58 10.84
C LYS A 83 -2.98 -28.32 12.19
N GLY A 84 -3.63 -27.50 13.01
CA GLY A 84 -3.13 -27.16 14.35
C GLY A 84 -3.38 -28.23 15.42
N PRO A 85 -3.15 -27.88 16.71
CA PRO A 85 -2.84 -26.54 17.20
C PRO A 85 -1.47 -26.04 16.72
N HIS A 86 -1.37 -24.73 16.49
CA HIS A 86 -0.11 -24.03 16.24
C HIS A 86 0.08 -22.89 17.24
N HIS A 87 1.32 -22.59 17.64
CA HIS A 87 1.59 -21.63 18.71
C HIS A 87 2.55 -20.50 18.33
N VAL A 88 2.26 -19.31 18.87
CA VAL A 88 3.18 -18.15 18.90
C VAL A 88 3.04 -17.41 20.24
N GLU A 89 4.16 -16.97 20.79
CA GLU A 89 4.27 -16.34 22.12
C GLU A 89 5.07 -15.03 22.08
N TRP A 90 4.63 -14.04 22.86
CA TRP A 90 5.32 -12.75 23.04
C TRP A 90 5.52 -12.43 24.52
N SER A 91 6.58 -11.68 24.80
CA SER A 91 6.80 -11.01 26.09
C SER A 91 6.45 -9.53 25.94
N LEU A 92 5.51 -9.03 26.73
CA LEU A 92 5.01 -7.66 26.66
C LEU A 92 5.31 -6.90 27.95
N LYS A 93 6.00 -5.76 27.87
CA LYS A 93 6.30 -4.90 29.03
C LYS A 93 5.31 -3.75 29.11
N ALA A 94 4.36 -3.85 30.03
CA ALA A 94 3.41 -2.78 30.32
C ALA A 94 3.93 -1.87 31.44
N PRO A 95 3.80 -0.53 31.33
CA PRO A 95 4.25 0.41 32.37
C PRO A 95 3.32 0.44 33.58
N SER A 96 2.07 0.02 33.42
CA SER A 96 1.05 -0.05 34.47
C SER A 96 0.15 -1.27 34.25
N ASP A 97 -0.67 -1.58 35.27
CA ASP A 97 -1.85 -2.42 35.07
C ASP A 97 -2.80 -1.77 34.05
N GLY A 98 -3.54 -2.59 33.29
CA GLY A 98 -4.55 -2.11 32.35
C GLY A 98 -5.33 -3.25 31.68
N VAL A 99 -6.50 -2.91 31.16
CA VAL A 99 -7.34 -3.81 30.33
C VAL A 99 -7.25 -3.34 28.89
N TYR A 100 -6.98 -4.26 27.97
CA TYR A 100 -6.75 -3.99 26.56
C TYR A 100 -7.69 -4.84 25.71
N GLU A 101 -8.41 -4.21 24.79
CA GLU A 101 -9.03 -4.90 23.67
C GLU A 101 -7.95 -5.50 22.77
N VAL A 102 -8.22 -6.69 22.23
CA VAL A 102 -7.34 -7.39 21.30
C VAL A 102 -8.09 -7.65 20.00
N ASP A 103 -7.64 -7.03 18.92
CA ASP A 103 -8.10 -7.32 17.56
C ASP A 103 -7.00 -8.05 16.79
N ALA A 104 -7.35 -9.14 16.11
CA ALA A 104 -6.42 -9.96 15.31
C ALA A 104 -6.58 -9.67 13.81
N ILE A 105 -5.48 -9.35 13.13
CA ILE A 105 -5.44 -9.21 11.67
C ILE A 105 -5.14 -10.57 11.06
N VAL A 106 -6.15 -11.18 10.45
CA VAL A 106 -6.11 -12.59 10.01
C VAL A 106 -6.79 -12.82 8.67
N GLN A 107 -6.41 -13.91 8.00
CA GLN A 107 -7.09 -14.45 6.83
C GLN A 107 -7.33 -15.95 6.99
N GLY A 108 -8.53 -16.44 6.68
CA GLY A 108 -8.81 -17.88 6.63
C GLY A 108 -10.23 -18.23 7.05
N LYS A 109 -10.60 -19.53 7.05
CA LYS A 109 -11.95 -19.92 7.48
C LYS A 109 -11.99 -21.24 8.23
N GLY A 110 -12.75 -21.23 9.33
CA GLY A 110 -12.99 -22.40 10.19
C GLY A 110 -11.86 -22.72 11.17
N SER A 111 -10.77 -21.95 11.15
CA SER A 111 -9.73 -22.04 12.17
C SER A 111 -10.21 -21.33 13.45
N GLN A 112 -9.80 -21.83 14.62
CA GLN A 112 -10.10 -21.19 15.91
C GLN A 112 -8.85 -20.46 16.42
N LEU A 113 -9.06 -19.29 17.01
CA LEU A 113 -8.04 -18.49 17.69
C LEU A 113 -8.31 -18.57 19.19
N LEU A 114 -7.32 -19.05 19.95
CA LEU A 114 -7.40 -19.18 21.40
C LEU A 114 -6.30 -18.30 21.99
N LEU A 115 -6.70 -17.20 22.62
CA LEU A 115 -5.77 -16.26 23.24
C LEU A 115 -5.53 -16.65 24.70
N SER A 116 -4.30 -16.45 25.18
CA SER A 116 -4.00 -16.54 26.61
C SER A 116 -3.02 -15.47 27.06
N THR A 117 -3.27 -14.91 28.25
CA THR A 117 -2.48 -13.85 28.87
C THR A 117 -2.12 -14.24 30.28
N ASN A 118 -0.83 -14.29 30.61
CA ASN A 118 -0.32 -14.67 31.93
C ASN A 118 -0.85 -16.03 32.45
N GLY A 119 -1.14 -16.96 31.54
CA GLY A 119 -1.72 -18.28 31.86
C GLY A 119 -3.24 -18.31 32.02
N VAL A 120 -3.93 -17.15 31.92
CA VAL A 120 -5.39 -17.09 31.81
C VAL A 120 -5.77 -17.27 30.34
N GLN A 121 -6.63 -18.24 30.05
CA GLN A 121 -7.10 -18.53 28.70
C GLN A 121 -8.46 -17.87 28.44
N HIS A 122 -8.63 -17.30 27.24
CA HIS A 122 -9.85 -16.65 26.78
C HIS A 122 -10.69 -17.59 25.91
N GLU A 123 -11.94 -17.20 25.61
CA GLU A 123 -12.82 -18.00 24.76
C GLU A 123 -12.25 -18.16 23.33
N ALA A 124 -12.52 -19.31 22.71
CA ALA A 124 -12.07 -19.59 21.35
C ALA A 124 -12.92 -18.83 20.33
N VAL A 125 -12.26 -18.03 19.47
CA VAL A 125 -12.95 -17.22 18.45
C VAL A 125 -12.79 -17.84 17.06
N PRO A 126 -13.89 -18.09 16.33
CA PRO A 126 -13.84 -18.66 14.99
C PRO A 126 -13.47 -17.60 13.93
N VAL A 127 -12.54 -17.93 13.05
CA VAL A 127 -12.28 -17.11 11.85
C VAL A 127 -13.29 -17.49 10.77
N VAL A 128 -14.15 -16.55 10.36
CA VAL A 128 -15.32 -16.82 9.49
C VAL A 128 -15.18 -16.32 8.05
N HIS A 129 -14.20 -15.46 7.76
CA HIS A 129 -14.03 -14.77 6.47
C HIS A 129 -12.75 -15.19 5.72
N ASN A 130 -12.89 -15.69 4.48
CA ASN A 130 -11.76 -16.13 3.63
C ASN A 130 -10.78 -15.01 3.21
N GLY A 131 -11.18 -13.74 3.33
CA GLY A 131 -10.32 -12.58 3.06
C GLY A 131 -9.57 -12.14 4.30
N TRP A 132 -8.68 -11.16 4.17
CA TRP A 132 -8.12 -10.50 5.34
C TRP A 132 -9.20 -9.69 6.06
N ASP A 133 -9.27 -9.84 7.37
CA ASP A 133 -10.21 -9.11 8.22
C ASP A 133 -9.62 -8.85 9.62
N ARG A 134 -10.30 -7.99 10.38
CA ARG A 134 -9.99 -7.67 11.77
C ARG A 134 -10.99 -8.40 12.68
N VAL A 135 -10.50 -9.36 13.46
CA VAL A 135 -11.31 -10.25 14.30
C VAL A 135 -11.06 -9.95 15.77
N SER A 136 -12.08 -9.47 16.49
CA SER A 136 -11.95 -9.20 17.93
C SER A 136 -11.86 -10.49 18.73
N LEU A 137 -10.88 -10.54 19.65
CA LEU A 137 -10.63 -11.64 20.58
C LEU A 137 -11.06 -11.31 22.02
N GLY A 138 -11.77 -10.20 22.21
CA GLY A 138 -12.19 -9.69 23.51
C GLY A 138 -11.08 -8.91 24.21
N GLU A 139 -11.08 -8.95 25.54
CA GLU A 139 -10.20 -8.16 26.41
C GLU A 139 -9.17 -9.02 27.14
N ILE A 140 -7.96 -8.49 27.31
CA ILE A 140 -6.89 -9.06 28.15
C ILE A 140 -6.53 -8.10 29.28
N THR A 141 -6.06 -8.63 30.41
CA THR A 141 -5.48 -7.82 31.49
C THR A 141 -3.95 -7.93 31.46
N LEU A 142 -3.29 -6.79 31.28
CA LEU A 142 -1.84 -6.66 31.50
C LEU A 142 -1.59 -6.12 32.91
N LYS A 143 -0.48 -6.58 33.51
CA LYS A 143 0.06 -6.12 34.79
C LYS A 143 1.32 -5.29 34.57
N ALA A 144 1.58 -4.35 35.47
CA ALA A 144 2.82 -3.57 35.44
C ALA A 144 4.05 -4.51 35.43
N GLY A 145 4.95 -4.33 34.48
CA GLY A 145 6.08 -5.23 34.23
C GLY A 145 5.86 -6.15 33.03
N ILE A 146 6.48 -7.35 33.08
CA ILE A 146 6.49 -8.31 31.97
C ILE A 146 5.28 -9.23 32.04
N ASN A 147 4.57 -9.33 30.92
CA ASN A 147 3.42 -10.20 30.70
C ASN A 147 3.74 -11.20 29.58
N ARG A 148 3.13 -12.38 29.64
CA ARG A 148 3.21 -13.41 28.59
C ARG A 148 1.91 -13.42 27.82
N LEU A 149 1.96 -13.11 26.51
CA LEU A 149 0.84 -13.28 25.58
C LEU A 149 1.12 -14.50 24.71
N GLN A 150 0.13 -15.37 24.50
CA GLN A 150 0.25 -16.53 23.62
C GLN A 150 -1.03 -16.71 22.81
N LEU A 151 -0.85 -16.94 21.50
CA LEU A 151 -1.90 -17.37 20.58
C LEU A 151 -1.73 -18.86 20.29
N GLU A 152 -2.81 -19.61 20.45
CA GLU A 152 -3.00 -20.92 19.83
C GLU A 152 -3.95 -20.80 18.63
N VAL A 153 -3.56 -21.40 17.50
CA VAL A 153 -4.35 -21.48 16.29
C VAL A 153 -4.70 -22.93 16.00
N VAL A 154 -5.96 -23.31 16.22
CA VAL A 154 -6.47 -24.62 15.74
C VAL A 154 -6.79 -24.49 14.26
N ALA A 155 -5.74 -24.59 13.44
CA ALA A 155 -5.84 -24.42 11.99
C ALA A 155 -6.62 -25.59 11.35
N SER A 156 -7.66 -25.27 10.59
CA SER A 156 -8.50 -26.24 9.87
C SER A 156 -8.11 -26.41 8.40
N GLY A 157 -7.32 -25.49 7.86
CA GLY A 157 -6.96 -25.36 6.44
C GLY A 157 -6.03 -24.17 6.21
N LYS A 158 -6.19 -23.46 5.07
CA LYS A 158 -5.43 -22.23 4.82
C LYS A 158 -5.80 -21.16 5.85
N PHE A 159 -4.79 -20.64 6.52
CA PHE A 159 -4.89 -19.55 7.49
C PHE A 159 -3.61 -18.69 7.42
N SER A 160 -3.74 -17.40 7.72
CA SER A 160 -2.61 -16.49 7.94
C SER A 160 -2.92 -15.55 9.10
N PHE A 161 -1.91 -15.25 9.91
CA PHE A 161 -1.96 -14.30 11.02
C PHE A 161 -0.87 -13.24 10.84
N ASP A 162 -1.25 -11.98 10.80
CA ASP A 162 -0.30 -10.87 10.66
C ASP A 162 0.15 -10.35 12.03
N ALA A 163 -0.78 -9.75 12.77
CA ALA A 163 -0.53 -9.10 14.04
C ALA A 163 -1.78 -9.07 14.93
N PHE A 164 -1.57 -8.78 16.21
CA PHE A 164 -2.59 -8.21 17.06
C PHE A 164 -2.47 -6.69 17.15
N GLU A 165 -3.61 -6.03 17.34
CA GLU A 165 -3.72 -4.67 17.84
C GLU A 165 -4.15 -4.72 19.31
N LEU A 166 -3.34 -4.19 20.21
CA LEU A 166 -3.64 -4.08 21.65
C LEU A 166 -3.87 -2.61 22.01
N THR A 167 -5.06 -2.27 22.51
CA THR A 167 -5.40 -0.90 22.89
C THR A 167 -6.45 -0.84 24.01
N GLN A 168 -6.44 0.21 24.82
CA GLN A 168 -7.47 0.40 25.85
C GLN A 168 -8.73 1.02 25.22
N SER A 169 -9.92 0.57 25.60
CA SER A 169 -11.19 1.00 24.98
C SER A 169 -11.39 2.51 24.91
N ALA A 170 -11.04 3.23 25.99
CA ALA A 170 -11.13 4.69 26.05
C ALA A 170 -10.17 5.38 25.05
N VAL A 171 -8.97 4.82 24.87
CA VAL A 171 -7.96 5.31 23.93
C VAL A 171 -8.39 5.01 22.50
N LYS A 172 -8.86 3.79 22.22
CA LYS A 172 -9.44 3.40 20.92
C LYS A 172 -10.58 4.32 20.49
N ALA A 173 -11.49 4.63 21.42
CA ALA A 173 -12.60 5.55 21.18
C ALA A 173 -12.12 6.98 20.89
N ALA A 174 -11.18 7.51 21.68
CA ALA A 174 -10.62 8.85 21.49
C ALA A 174 -9.84 8.99 20.17
N LEU A 175 -9.02 7.99 19.81
CA LEU A 175 -8.30 7.95 18.53
C LEU A 175 -9.27 7.85 17.34
N LEU A 176 -10.35 7.09 17.47
CA LEU A 176 -11.39 7.01 16.44
C LEU A 176 -12.14 8.34 16.28
N GLU A 177 -12.51 9.00 17.37
CA GLU A 177 -13.18 10.31 17.36
C GLU A 177 -12.31 11.37 16.68
N ASP A 178 -11.04 11.47 17.09
CA ASP A 178 -10.05 12.40 16.54
C ASP A 178 -9.75 12.12 15.05
N ALA A 179 -9.57 10.86 14.67
CA ALA A 179 -9.37 10.46 13.27
C ALA A 179 -10.61 10.73 12.39
N LEU A 180 -11.82 10.54 12.91
CA LEU A 180 -13.06 10.86 12.19
C LEU A 180 -13.28 12.36 12.07
N ALA A 181 -12.92 13.16 13.09
CA ALA A 181 -12.93 14.62 13.02
C ALA A 181 -11.92 15.16 11.99
N MET A 182 -10.82 14.42 11.75
CA MET A 182 -9.87 14.71 10.67
C MET A 182 -10.30 14.19 9.29
N ARG A 183 -11.28 13.28 9.16
CA ARG A 183 -11.54 12.62 7.87
C ARG A 183 -12.19 13.55 6.84
N VAL A 184 -11.55 13.71 5.67
CA VAL A 184 -12.10 14.49 4.54
C VAL A 184 -12.70 13.57 3.49
N GLN A 185 -13.83 13.95 2.91
CA GLN A 185 -14.52 13.15 1.88
C GLN A 185 -15.01 14.00 0.69
N PRO A 186 -14.12 14.74 0.00
CA PRO A 186 -14.52 15.69 -1.02
C PRO A 186 -15.19 15.03 -2.23
N ASP A 187 -16.23 15.67 -2.75
CA ASP A 187 -16.98 15.15 -3.91
C ASP A 187 -16.15 15.10 -5.20
N TRP A 188 -15.15 15.98 -5.38
CA TRP A 188 -14.29 15.96 -6.56
C TRP A 188 -13.58 14.60 -6.74
N PHE A 189 -13.21 13.93 -5.65
CA PHE A 189 -12.53 12.63 -5.72
C PHE A 189 -13.51 11.51 -6.06
N LYS A 190 -14.64 11.46 -5.34
CA LYS A 190 -15.73 10.49 -5.57
C LYS A 190 -16.30 10.57 -7.00
N ASP A 191 -16.45 11.78 -7.52
CA ASP A 191 -17.04 12.05 -8.85
C ASP A 191 -16.03 12.15 -10.00
N ALA A 192 -14.73 12.09 -9.72
CA ALA A 192 -13.70 12.15 -10.76
C ALA A 192 -13.88 11.07 -11.85
N GLY A 193 -14.38 9.90 -11.48
CA GLY A 193 -14.63 8.75 -12.37
C GLY A 193 -13.35 8.03 -12.81
N TYR A 194 -12.38 8.78 -13.36
CA TYR A 194 -11.00 8.31 -13.55
C TYR A 194 -9.97 9.43 -13.59
N GLY A 195 -8.75 9.07 -13.22
CA GLY A 195 -7.52 9.82 -13.40
C GLY A 195 -6.42 8.92 -14.01
N LEU A 196 -5.26 9.49 -14.31
CA LEU A 196 -4.10 8.73 -14.79
C LEU A 196 -3.03 8.62 -13.70
N MET A 197 -2.38 7.46 -13.61
CA MET A 197 -1.23 7.24 -12.73
C MET A 197 0.04 7.03 -13.56
N PHE A 198 1.18 7.47 -13.04
CA PHE A 198 2.49 7.29 -13.70
C PHE A 198 3.57 6.96 -12.66
N GLN A 199 4.24 5.81 -12.81
CA GLN A 199 5.50 5.51 -12.13
C GLN A 199 6.68 5.93 -12.99
N TRP A 200 6.98 7.22 -12.98
CA TRP A 200 8.10 7.81 -13.71
C TRP A 200 9.14 8.34 -12.73
N THR A 201 10.37 7.81 -12.79
CA THR A 201 11.44 8.13 -11.82
C THR A 201 12.83 8.08 -12.48
N ASN A 202 13.88 8.24 -11.67
CA ASN A 202 15.27 8.00 -12.07
C ASN A 202 15.49 6.66 -12.80
N ARG A 203 14.64 5.66 -12.57
CA ARG A 203 14.70 4.32 -13.17
C ARG A 203 13.95 4.15 -14.50
N ALA A 204 13.11 5.11 -14.90
CA ALA A 204 12.41 5.05 -16.19
C ALA A 204 13.40 4.89 -17.35
N THR A 205 13.11 4.03 -18.33
CA THR A 205 14.00 3.76 -19.48
C THR A 205 13.60 4.55 -20.72
N PRO A 206 14.55 4.89 -21.61
CA PRO A 206 14.23 5.38 -22.96
C PRO A 206 13.72 4.22 -23.84
N PRO A 207 13.07 4.52 -24.98
CA PRO A 207 12.69 3.49 -25.96
C PRO A 207 13.90 2.69 -26.47
N GLU A 208 15.04 3.37 -26.69
CA GLU A 208 16.31 2.79 -27.09
C GLU A 208 17.47 3.54 -26.40
N GLY A 209 18.54 2.83 -26.04
CA GLY A 209 19.75 3.43 -25.46
C GLY A 209 19.85 3.37 -23.92
N PRO A 210 20.86 4.04 -23.33
CA PRO A 210 21.10 4.04 -21.89
C PRO A 210 20.18 5.03 -21.16
N ILE A 211 19.87 4.74 -19.88
CA ILE A 211 19.13 5.67 -19.00
C ILE A 211 19.92 6.95 -18.77
N LYS A 212 19.28 8.11 -18.88
CA LYS A 212 19.87 9.41 -18.57
C LYS A 212 20.08 9.66 -17.07
N PRO A 213 21.10 10.46 -16.67
CA PRO A 213 21.20 11.00 -15.33
C PRO A 213 19.92 11.71 -14.90
N TRP A 214 19.57 11.65 -13.61
CA TRP A 214 18.28 12.13 -13.10
C TRP A 214 18.03 13.62 -13.41
N GLU A 215 19.01 14.48 -13.15
CA GLU A 215 18.96 15.91 -13.46
C GLU A 215 18.75 16.17 -14.97
N GLU A 216 19.41 15.41 -15.85
CA GLU A 216 19.22 15.55 -17.31
C GLU A 216 17.80 15.14 -17.72
N LYS A 217 17.33 13.99 -17.20
CA LYS A 217 15.99 13.45 -17.45
C LYS A 217 14.87 14.41 -17.03
N VAL A 218 15.00 15.02 -15.85
CA VAL A 218 14.03 16.01 -15.33
C VAL A 218 14.09 17.31 -16.13
N ASN A 219 15.29 17.78 -16.53
CA ASN A 219 15.41 18.96 -17.38
C ASN A 219 14.84 18.72 -18.80
N ASP A 220 14.95 17.50 -19.33
CA ASP A 220 14.41 17.15 -20.64
C ASP A 220 12.89 16.93 -20.66
N PHE A 221 12.23 16.68 -19.52
CA PHE A 221 10.81 16.34 -19.48
C PHE A 221 9.91 17.41 -20.14
N LYS A 222 9.13 16.99 -21.15
CA LYS A 222 8.29 17.88 -21.96
C LYS A 222 6.92 18.11 -21.31
N LEU A 223 6.91 18.96 -20.27
CA LEU A 223 5.74 19.19 -19.42
C LEU A 223 4.47 19.56 -20.19
N ASP A 224 4.52 20.53 -21.12
CA ASP A 224 3.33 20.95 -21.88
C ASP A 224 2.71 19.78 -22.66
N ALA A 225 3.55 18.98 -23.33
CA ALA A 225 3.11 17.81 -24.08
C ALA A 225 2.53 16.71 -23.16
N PHE A 226 3.08 16.53 -21.96
CA PHE A 226 2.51 15.65 -20.94
C PHE A 226 1.12 16.13 -20.50
N VAL A 227 0.98 17.41 -20.16
CA VAL A 227 -0.29 17.93 -19.63
C VAL A 227 -1.36 17.98 -20.73
N ASP A 228 -1.02 18.38 -21.96
CA ASP A 228 -1.92 18.31 -23.12
C ASP A 228 -2.36 16.86 -23.41
N MET A 229 -1.45 15.88 -23.22
CA MET A 229 -1.79 14.46 -23.32
C MET A 229 -2.83 14.08 -22.26
N VAL A 230 -2.59 14.39 -20.97
CA VAL A 230 -3.52 14.12 -19.86
C VAL A 230 -4.88 14.75 -20.12
N GLU A 231 -4.94 16.04 -20.45
CA GLU A 231 -6.18 16.76 -20.77
C GLU A 231 -6.93 16.11 -21.93
N SER A 232 -6.21 15.71 -22.99
CA SER A 232 -6.81 15.03 -24.14
C SER A 232 -7.47 13.69 -23.78
N THR A 233 -7.08 13.04 -22.68
CA THR A 233 -7.72 11.81 -22.18
C THR A 233 -8.97 12.04 -21.32
N GLY A 234 -9.31 13.29 -20.94
CA GLY A 234 -10.45 13.58 -20.05
C GLY A 234 -10.30 13.03 -18.63
N ALA A 235 -9.07 12.82 -18.19
CA ALA A 235 -8.73 12.46 -16.81
C ALA A 235 -9.00 13.64 -15.88
N ALA A 236 -9.67 13.38 -14.75
CA ALA A 236 -9.99 14.41 -13.77
C ALA A 236 -8.84 14.71 -12.80
N TYR A 237 -7.86 13.80 -12.71
CA TYR A 237 -6.67 13.94 -11.89
C TYR A 237 -5.47 13.16 -12.44
N VAL A 238 -4.28 13.53 -11.98
CA VAL A 238 -3.03 12.80 -12.11
C VAL A 238 -2.62 12.27 -10.73
N LEU A 239 -2.20 11.02 -10.67
CA LEU A 239 -1.56 10.39 -9.52
C LEU A 239 -0.08 10.18 -9.88
N TRP A 240 0.75 11.16 -9.53
CA TRP A 240 2.15 11.25 -9.97
C TRP A 240 3.11 10.69 -8.92
N SER A 241 4.08 9.90 -9.34
CA SER A 241 5.04 9.28 -8.42
C SER A 241 6.21 10.21 -8.14
N VAL A 242 6.28 10.71 -6.91
CA VAL A 242 7.40 11.53 -6.41
C VAL A 242 8.64 10.65 -6.21
N THR A 243 8.43 9.40 -5.80
CA THR A 243 9.44 8.34 -5.64
C THR A 243 8.85 6.99 -6.03
N TRP A 244 9.70 6.02 -6.40
CA TRP A 244 9.28 4.62 -6.61
C TRP A 244 10.44 3.69 -6.27
N GLY A 245 10.52 3.32 -4.99
CA GLY A 245 11.60 2.51 -4.44
C GLY A 245 12.91 3.26 -4.18
N ASN A 246 13.37 4.08 -5.13
CA ASN A 246 14.52 4.97 -4.93
C ASN A 246 14.08 6.36 -4.50
N GLN A 247 14.81 6.96 -3.57
CA GLN A 247 14.59 8.31 -3.06
C GLN A 247 15.33 9.32 -3.96
N TYR A 248 14.76 9.59 -5.13
CA TYR A 248 15.17 10.68 -6.03
C TYR A 248 13.93 11.49 -6.39
N ILE A 249 13.94 12.79 -6.10
CA ILE A 249 12.79 13.68 -6.25
C ILE A 249 13.07 14.70 -7.36
N SER A 250 12.08 14.99 -8.20
CA SER A 250 12.18 15.94 -9.33
C SER A 250 11.84 17.38 -8.91
N ALA A 251 12.38 17.80 -7.78
CA ALA A 251 12.29 19.15 -7.23
C ALA A 251 13.46 19.40 -6.25
N PRO A 252 13.89 20.67 -6.04
CA PRO A 252 14.87 21.01 -5.01
C PRO A 252 14.19 20.98 -3.64
N LEU A 253 14.69 20.22 -2.67
CA LEU A 253 14.07 20.10 -1.33
C LEU A 253 15.13 20.17 -0.23
N GLU A 254 15.06 21.19 0.61
CA GLU A 254 16.05 21.41 1.69
C GLU A 254 16.01 20.28 2.73
N SER A 255 14.81 19.76 3.03
CA SER A 255 14.59 18.66 3.95
C SER A 255 15.26 17.35 3.50
N LEU A 256 15.24 17.04 2.19
CA LEU A 256 15.90 15.86 1.64
C LEU A 256 17.41 16.06 1.53
N ASP A 257 17.86 17.21 1.03
CA ASP A 257 19.30 17.50 0.87
C ASP A 257 20.03 17.61 2.23
N ALA A 258 19.33 17.94 3.31
CA ALA A 258 19.86 17.89 4.69
C ALA A 258 20.09 16.46 5.21
N ILE A 259 19.39 15.45 4.66
CA ILE A 259 19.55 14.03 5.02
C ILE A 259 20.55 13.36 4.07
N ILE A 260 20.37 13.53 2.76
CA ILE A 260 21.21 12.93 1.73
C ILE A 260 21.30 13.86 0.49
N PRO A 261 22.39 14.62 0.33
CA PRO A 261 22.52 15.59 -0.76
C PRO A 261 22.64 14.90 -2.13
N GLY A 262 22.12 15.57 -3.17
CA GLY A 262 22.22 15.08 -4.55
C GLY A 262 21.12 14.07 -4.92
N ARG A 263 20.05 14.00 -4.13
CA ARG A 263 18.83 13.24 -4.40
C ARG A 263 17.67 14.10 -4.94
N THR A 264 17.89 15.41 -5.07
CA THR A 264 16.97 16.41 -5.61
C THR A 264 17.40 16.85 -7.03
N THR A 265 16.60 17.71 -7.67
CA THR A 265 16.95 18.37 -8.95
C THR A 265 16.83 19.88 -8.86
N LYS A 266 17.54 20.62 -9.72
CA LYS A 266 17.43 22.10 -9.74
C LYS A 266 16.09 22.59 -10.27
N ARG A 267 15.57 21.91 -11.30
CA ARG A 267 14.23 22.15 -11.84
C ARG A 267 13.18 21.62 -10.86
N ASP A 268 12.16 22.42 -10.57
CA ASP A 268 11.01 22.03 -9.77
C ASP A 268 9.88 21.51 -10.68
N LEU A 269 10.10 20.34 -11.27
CA LEU A 269 9.13 19.72 -12.19
C LEU A 269 7.81 19.37 -11.45
N LEU A 270 7.87 19.08 -10.15
CA LEU A 270 6.68 18.82 -9.34
C LEU A 270 5.83 20.09 -9.17
N GLY A 271 6.46 21.23 -8.88
CA GLY A 271 5.81 22.54 -8.79
C GLY A 271 5.24 23.00 -10.13
N GLU A 272 6.05 22.93 -11.21
CA GLU A 272 5.58 23.24 -12.56
C GLU A 272 4.38 22.37 -12.97
N MET A 273 4.40 21.07 -12.63
CA MET A 273 3.29 20.16 -12.89
C MET A 273 2.05 20.51 -12.07
N ALA A 274 2.22 20.86 -10.78
CA ALA A 274 1.12 21.31 -9.93
C ALA A 274 0.43 22.56 -10.50
N ASP A 275 1.21 23.53 -10.99
CA ASP A 275 0.68 24.73 -11.65
C ASP A 275 -0.03 24.41 -12.97
N ALA A 276 0.62 23.63 -13.86
CA ALA A 276 0.10 23.35 -15.20
C ALA A 276 -1.16 22.47 -15.22
N LEU A 277 -1.30 21.56 -14.25
CA LEU A 277 -2.51 20.76 -14.04
C LEU A 277 -3.63 21.58 -13.38
N HIS A 278 -3.31 22.36 -12.34
CA HIS A 278 -4.28 23.21 -11.64
C HIS A 278 -4.91 24.23 -12.61
N ALA A 279 -4.11 24.84 -13.49
CA ALA A 279 -4.58 25.77 -14.52
C ALA A 279 -5.62 25.18 -15.50
N ARG A 280 -5.63 23.85 -15.68
CA ARG A 280 -6.61 23.11 -16.49
C ARG A 280 -7.73 22.46 -15.66
N GLY A 281 -7.76 22.71 -14.35
CA GLY A 281 -8.71 22.10 -13.42
C GLY A 281 -8.45 20.62 -13.12
N ILE A 282 -7.31 20.07 -13.58
CA ILE A 282 -6.92 18.68 -13.35
C ILE A 282 -6.28 18.59 -11.96
N LYS A 283 -6.75 17.67 -11.13
CA LYS A 283 -6.28 17.53 -9.74
C LYS A 283 -4.96 16.75 -9.69
N LEU A 284 -4.14 17.00 -8.67
CA LEU A 284 -2.85 16.32 -8.49
C LEU A 284 -2.83 15.58 -7.17
N ILE A 285 -2.52 14.29 -7.21
CA ILE A 285 -2.25 13.40 -6.08
C ILE A 285 -0.81 12.94 -6.22
N PHE A 286 -0.05 12.90 -5.14
CA PHE A 286 1.30 12.31 -5.14
C PHE A 286 1.28 10.87 -4.63
N TYR A 287 1.78 9.95 -5.44
CA TYR A 287 2.25 8.64 -4.99
C TYR A 287 3.62 8.83 -4.32
N TYR A 288 3.78 8.22 -3.16
CA TYR A 288 5.04 8.26 -2.42
C TYR A 288 5.37 6.89 -1.83
N HIS A 289 6.51 6.35 -2.23
CA HIS A 289 7.09 5.12 -1.72
C HIS A 289 8.34 5.49 -0.95
N TYR A 290 8.35 5.32 0.37
CA TYR A 290 9.34 5.96 1.23
C TYR A 290 10.78 5.44 1.12
N GLY A 291 11.02 4.43 0.29
CA GLY A 291 12.35 3.97 -0.09
C GLY A 291 12.81 2.66 0.53
N TYR A 292 11.90 1.90 1.16
CA TYR A 292 12.21 0.55 1.65
C TYR A 292 12.70 -0.38 0.54
N ASP A 293 13.57 -1.33 0.88
CA ASP A 293 14.04 -2.34 -0.06
C ASP A 293 12.91 -3.25 -0.53
N CYS A 294 12.91 -3.55 -1.82
CA CYS A 294 11.99 -4.45 -2.49
C CYS A 294 12.66 -5.11 -3.71
N ASN A 295 12.09 -6.19 -4.22
CA ASN A 295 12.65 -6.98 -5.33
C ASN A 295 12.96 -6.13 -6.57
N HIS A 296 12.16 -5.09 -6.81
CA HIS A 296 12.33 -4.18 -7.92
C HIS A 296 13.10 -2.90 -7.57
N SER A 297 13.52 -2.66 -6.33
CA SER A 297 14.26 -1.45 -5.94
C SER A 297 14.98 -1.58 -4.61
N ILE A 298 16.25 -1.17 -4.57
CA ILE A 298 17.08 -1.10 -3.37
C ILE A 298 17.75 0.28 -3.36
N ASP A 299 17.68 0.98 -2.24
CA ASP A 299 18.29 2.32 -2.06
C ASP A 299 18.96 2.41 -0.69
N ALA A 300 19.95 1.55 -0.49
CA ALA A 300 20.61 1.35 0.80
C ALA A 300 21.22 2.64 1.38
N ASP A 301 21.76 3.52 0.55
CA ASP A 301 22.30 4.82 0.99
C ASP A 301 21.21 5.68 1.65
N TRP A 302 20.01 5.71 1.06
CA TRP A 302 18.86 6.42 1.62
C TRP A 302 18.34 5.72 2.88
N MET A 303 18.21 4.38 2.87
CA MET A 303 17.71 3.63 4.02
C MET A 303 18.66 3.69 5.23
N GLU A 304 19.97 3.86 5.01
CA GLU A 304 20.92 4.18 6.08
C GLU A 304 20.78 5.64 6.54
N ALA A 305 20.87 6.61 5.62
CA ALA A 305 20.88 8.04 5.93
C ALA A 305 19.58 8.54 6.59
N SER A 306 18.43 8.00 6.17
CA SER A 306 17.12 8.32 6.74
C SER A 306 16.86 7.68 8.10
N GLY A 307 17.69 6.72 8.53
CA GLY A 307 17.41 5.85 9.67
C GLY A 307 16.46 4.68 9.37
N GLY A 308 16.08 4.46 8.11
CA GLY A 308 15.20 3.37 7.69
C GLY A 308 15.66 1.95 8.07
N TYR A 309 16.98 1.71 8.21
CA TYR A 309 17.54 0.44 8.70
C TYR A 309 17.68 0.33 10.22
N LYS A 310 17.46 1.41 10.98
CA LYS A 310 17.51 1.38 12.46
C LYS A 310 16.32 0.56 12.99
N ALA A 311 16.47 -0.09 14.15
CA ALA A 311 15.34 -0.82 14.76
C ALA A 311 14.22 0.14 15.18
N ASP A 312 14.60 1.23 15.84
CA ASP A 312 13.72 2.36 16.10
C ASP A 312 13.52 3.20 14.83
N LYS A 313 12.30 3.22 14.29
CA LYS A 313 11.91 3.97 13.09
C LYS A 313 11.53 5.43 13.38
N THR A 314 11.68 5.94 14.61
CA THR A 314 11.26 7.30 14.98
C THR A 314 11.94 8.39 14.14
N GLU A 315 13.26 8.32 13.99
CA GLU A 315 14.06 9.22 13.14
C GLU A 315 13.62 9.16 11.67
N PHE A 316 13.34 7.94 11.20
CA PHE A 316 12.86 7.70 9.85
C PHE A 316 11.53 8.43 9.57
N TYR A 317 10.56 8.33 10.47
CA TYR A 317 9.29 9.06 10.31
C TYR A 317 9.43 10.57 10.50
N GLN A 318 10.36 11.05 11.33
CA GLN A 318 10.66 12.49 11.43
C GLN A 318 11.20 13.03 10.10
N ASN A 319 12.16 12.33 9.49
CA ASN A 319 12.73 12.64 8.18
C ASN A 319 11.65 12.60 7.07
N TRP A 320 10.81 11.56 7.06
CA TRP A 320 9.65 11.46 6.16
C TRP A 320 8.69 12.66 6.32
N MET A 321 8.36 13.04 7.56
CA MET A 321 7.43 14.14 7.83
C MET A 321 7.99 15.49 7.39
N ALA A 322 9.29 15.73 7.54
CA ALA A 322 9.93 16.95 7.03
C ALA A 322 9.79 17.06 5.50
N ILE A 323 10.13 16.00 4.77
CA ILE A 323 10.04 15.93 3.31
C ILE A 323 8.61 16.12 2.80
N VAL A 324 7.64 15.42 3.42
CA VAL A 324 6.22 15.52 3.08
C VAL A 324 5.67 16.91 3.40
N SER A 325 6.06 17.51 4.53
CA SER A 325 5.61 18.84 4.95
C SER A 325 6.17 19.95 4.05
N GLU A 326 7.44 19.87 3.63
CA GLU A 326 8.03 20.87 2.72
C GLU A 326 7.32 20.88 1.36
N MET A 327 7.09 19.70 0.76
CA MET A 327 6.28 19.58 -0.46
C MET A 327 4.85 20.04 -0.24
N GLY A 328 4.26 19.71 0.91
CA GLY A 328 2.92 20.15 1.29
C GLY A 328 2.80 21.66 1.35
N ASP A 329 3.69 22.34 2.06
CA ASP A 329 3.68 23.80 2.17
C ASP A 329 3.90 24.47 0.81
N ARG A 330 4.91 24.02 0.06
CA ARG A 330 5.30 24.59 -1.24
C ARG A 330 4.19 24.50 -2.29
N TYR A 331 3.50 23.37 -2.40
CA TYR A 331 2.48 23.17 -3.44
C TYR A 331 1.06 23.51 -2.97
N GLY A 332 0.84 23.70 -1.67
CA GLY A 332 -0.40 24.24 -1.11
C GLY A 332 -1.67 23.53 -1.58
N ASP A 333 -2.63 24.30 -2.05
CA ASP A 333 -3.93 23.85 -2.58
C ASP A 333 -3.84 23.21 -3.98
N LYS A 334 -2.70 23.32 -4.68
CA LYS A 334 -2.46 22.67 -5.98
C LYS A 334 -2.20 21.17 -5.81
N LEU A 335 -1.64 20.75 -4.66
CA LEU A 335 -1.57 19.35 -4.25
C LEU A 335 -2.84 18.96 -3.49
N HIS A 336 -3.57 17.97 -4.02
CA HIS A 336 -4.91 17.59 -3.56
C HIS A 336 -4.96 16.27 -2.79
N GLY A 337 -3.87 15.49 -2.75
CA GLY A 337 -3.83 14.25 -1.97
C GLY A 337 -2.52 13.48 -2.03
N TRP A 338 -2.45 12.43 -1.22
CA TRP A 338 -1.32 11.50 -1.11
C TRP A 338 -1.77 10.04 -1.17
N TRP A 339 -1.01 9.23 -1.91
CA TRP A 339 -1.14 7.78 -1.97
C TRP A 339 0.19 7.17 -1.52
N TYR A 340 0.24 6.72 -0.26
CA TYR A 340 1.44 6.16 0.35
C TYR A 340 1.51 4.65 0.13
N ASP A 341 2.54 4.19 -0.55
CA ASP A 341 2.70 2.76 -0.83
C ASP A 341 3.34 1.99 0.32
N GLY A 342 3.07 0.68 0.37
CA GLY A 342 3.67 -0.23 1.33
C GLY A 342 3.13 -0.07 2.75
N GLY A 343 1.86 0.29 2.91
CA GLY A 343 1.20 0.58 4.19
C GLY A 343 1.51 -0.42 5.31
N GLN A 344 1.65 -1.71 4.98
CA GLN A 344 2.06 -2.76 5.92
C GLN A 344 3.31 -2.42 6.75
N ARG A 345 4.27 -1.73 6.15
CA ARG A 345 5.56 -1.38 6.79
C ARG A 345 5.46 -0.19 7.75
N TYR A 346 4.40 0.60 7.62
CA TYR A 346 3.98 1.58 8.62
C TYR A 346 3.17 0.91 9.74
N PHE A 347 2.40 -0.13 9.41
CA PHE A 347 1.61 -0.88 10.39
C PHE A 347 2.50 -1.69 11.34
N ASN A 348 3.45 -2.47 10.80
CA ASN A 348 4.49 -3.15 11.57
C ASN A 348 5.84 -2.48 11.29
N CYS A 349 6.34 -1.65 12.21
CA CYS A 349 7.61 -0.96 12.05
C CYS A 349 8.85 -1.90 12.09
N HIS A 350 8.66 -3.16 12.51
CA HIS A 350 9.69 -4.21 12.52
C HIS A 350 9.44 -5.28 11.45
N PHE A 351 8.84 -4.87 10.32
CA PHE A 351 8.60 -5.73 9.15
C PHE A 351 9.89 -6.37 8.60
N ASP A 352 11.05 -5.78 8.86
CA ASP A 352 12.38 -6.19 8.42
C ASP A 352 13.07 -7.21 9.36
N ASN A 353 12.37 -7.67 10.42
CA ASN A 353 12.91 -8.49 11.53
C ASN A 353 13.97 -7.78 12.41
N THR A 354 13.96 -6.45 12.45
CA THR A 354 14.61 -5.70 13.54
C THR A 354 14.03 -6.08 14.92
N LEU A 355 14.74 -5.69 15.99
CA LEU A 355 14.33 -5.99 17.36
C LEU A 355 13.16 -5.11 17.80
N GLY A 356 12.04 -5.73 18.18
CA GLY A 356 10.85 -5.05 18.69
C GLY A 356 10.93 -4.52 20.12
N ASP A 357 12.11 -4.49 20.76
CA ASP A 357 12.33 -3.81 22.04
C ASP A 357 12.86 -2.37 21.90
N GLN A 358 13.01 -1.89 20.67
CA GLN A 358 13.57 -0.58 20.34
C GLN A 358 12.60 0.24 19.49
N GLY A 359 12.22 1.42 19.99
CA GLY A 359 11.37 2.36 19.27
C GLY A 359 9.89 1.99 19.27
N ILE A 360 9.19 2.44 18.22
CA ILE A 360 7.74 2.32 18.05
C ILE A 360 7.37 1.04 17.28
N LEU A 361 6.28 0.38 17.69
CA LEU A 361 5.79 -0.84 17.03
C LEU A 361 5.00 -0.56 15.73
N SER A 362 4.37 0.62 15.66
CA SER A 362 3.56 1.11 14.53
C SER A 362 3.81 2.60 14.30
N ALA A 363 3.58 3.06 13.08
CA ALA A 363 3.82 4.44 12.66
C ALA A 363 2.95 5.46 13.41
N PRO A 364 3.42 6.71 13.59
CA PRO A 364 2.69 7.78 14.26
C PRO A 364 1.62 8.36 13.31
N TRP A 365 0.56 7.59 13.06
CA TRP A 365 -0.38 7.83 11.95
C TRP A 365 -1.03 9.22 11.96
N LYS A 366 -1.33 9.77 13.14
CA LYS A 366 -1.92 11.11 13.28
C LYS A 366 -0.94 12.16 12.77
N GLU A 367 0.30 12.08 13.23
CA GLU A 367 1.40 12.99 12.88
C GLU A 367 1.74 12.88 11.39
N LEU A 368 1.78 11.65 10.84
CA LEU A 368 1.99 11.43 9.40
C LEU A 368 0.87 12.08 8.55
N THR A 369 -0.39 11.96 8.97
CA THR A 369 -1.53 12.57 8.26
C THR A 369 -1.58 14.09 8.43
N LEU A 370 -1.17 14.63 9.58
CA LEU A 370 -1.01 16.07 9.79
C LEU A 370 0.10 16.65 8.89
N ALA A 371 1.27 16.02 8.85
CA ALA A 371 2.37 16.38 7.93
C ALA A 371 1.92 16.37 6.47
N SER A 372 1.16 15.34 6.06
CA SER A 372 0.56 15.22 4.73
C SER A 372 -0.35 16.40 4.34
N ARG A 373 -0.87 17.15 5.31
CA ARG A 373 -1.84 18.23 5.15
C ARG A 373 -1.29 19.64 5.42
N VAL A 374 0.01 19.78 5.70
CA VAL A 374 0.67 21.10 5.77
C VAL A 374 0.47 21.83 4.44
N GLY A 375 0.01 23.09 4.49
CA GLY A 375 -0.33 23.88 3.30
C GLY A 375 -1.71 23.61 2.66
N ASN A 376 -2.40 22.51 2.99
CA ASN A 376 -3.78 22.26 2.55
C ASN A 376 -4.47 21.18 3.43
N PRO A 377 -5.41 21.56 4.32
CA PRO A 377 -6.10 20.62 5.21
C PRO A 377 -7.08 19.67 4.49
N GLU A 378 -7.51 20.01 3.26
CA GLU A 378 -8.49 19.23 2.47
C GLU A 378 -7.84 18.10 1.65
N ARG A 379 -6.55 17.83 1.82
CA ARG A 379 -5.87 16.75 1.09
C ARG A 379 -6.37 15.38 1.55
N VAL A 380 -6.78 14.57 0.58
CA VAL A 380 -7.11 13.16 0.78
C VAL A 380 -5.84 12.34 0.99
N VAL A 381 -5.80 11.50 2.03
CA VAL A 381 -4.66 10.63 2.33
C VAL A 381 -5.08 9.17 2.27
N ALA A 382 -4.29 8.33 1.60
CA ALA A 382 -4.38 6.88 1.66
C ALA A 382 -3.04 6.27 2.04
N TYR A 383 -3.06 5.33 2.98
CA TYR A 383 -1.99 4.34 3.17
C TYR A 383 -2.43 3.04 2.50
N ASN A 384 -1.68 2.58 1.51
CA ASN A 384 -2.05 1.40 0.72
C ASN A 384 -1.90 0.13 1.56
N SER A 385 -3.03 -0.45 1.97
CA SER A 385 -3.07 -1.72 2.71
C SER A 385 -2.97 -2.95 1.79
N TRP A 386 -2.84 -2.76 0.47
CA TRP A 386 -2.87 -3.83 -0.53
C TRP A 386 -4.14 -4.70 -0.35
N ILE A 387 -3.97 -5.96 0.08
CA ILE A 387 -5.07 -6.91 0.34
C ILE A 387 -5.56 -6.95 1.80
N LYS A 388 -4.89 -6.24 2.72
CA LYS A 388 -5.21 -6.21 4.17
C LYS A 388 -6.29 -5.18 4.49
N PRO A 389 -6.90 -5.21 5.70
CA PRO A 389 -7.86 -4.20 6.13
C PRO A 389 -7.22 -2.82 6.23
N ARG A 390 -8.02 -1.77 6.39
CA ARG A 390 -7.45 -0.44 6.68
C ARG A 390 -6.58 -0.51 7.94
N LEU A 391 -5.41 0.13 7.85
CA LEU A 391 -4.32 0.02 8.82
C LEU A 391 -4.41 1.09 9.91
N THR A 392 -5.12 2.18 9.61
CA THR A 392 -5.36 3.29 10.51
C THR A 392 -6.73 3.92 10.21
N GLU A 393 -7.27 4.66 11.16
CA GLU A 393 -8.45 5.52 10.93
C GLU A 393 -8.06 6.91 10.42
N TYR A 394 -6.78 7.31 10.53
CA TYR A 394 -6.25 8.59 10.06
C TYR A 394 -6.04 8.63 8.53
N GLN A 395 -6.88 7.94 7.76
CA GLN A 395 -6.88 7.94 6.29
C GLN A 395 -8.29 8.18 5.74
N ASP A 396 -8.35 8.74 4.53
CA ASP A 396 -9.59 9.22 3.90
C ASP A 396 -10.14 8.22 2.88
N TYR A 397 -9.24 7.50 2.19
CA TYR A 397 -9.61 6.56 1.14
C TYR A 397 -8.78 5.27 1.13
N PHE A 398 -9.31 4.26 0.44
CA PHE A 398 -8.65 2.97 0.23
C PHE A 398 -7.68 3.03 -0.97
N GLY A 399 -6.48 2.47 -0.83
CA GLY A 399 -5.45 2.47 -1.88
C GLY A 399 -5.93 1.89 -3.21
N GLY A 400 -6.69 0.80 -3.21
CA GLY A 400 -7.42 0.32 -4.39
C GLY A 400 -6.59 -0.49 -5.40
N GLU A 401 -5.34 -0.84 -5.07
CA GLU A 401 -4.42 -1.58 -5.94
C GLU A 401 -5.05 -2.85 -6.55
N GLY A 402 -4.70 -3.16 -7.81
CA GLY A 402 -5.24 -4.31 -8.55
C GLY A 402 -6.64 -4.12 -9.16
N ALA A 403 -7.27 -2.96 -8.95
CA ALA A 403 -8.64 -2.62 -9.37
C ALA A 403 -9.69 -3.69 -9.01
N HIS A 404 -9.69 -4.10 -7.74
CA HIS A 404 -10.81 -4.80 -7.16
C HIS A 404 -12.08 -3.95 -7.29
N ILE A 405 -13.16 -4.54 -7.83
CA ILE A 405 -14.47 -3.89 -7.81
C ILE A 405 -14.91 -3.83 -6.34
N PRO A 406 -15.19 -2.62 -5.79
CA PRO A 406 -15.60 -2.51 -4.39
C PRO A 406 -16.91 -3.24 -4.13
N ALA A 407 -16.93 -4.05 -3.06
CA ALA A 407 -18.13 -4.64 -2.50
C ALA A 407 -18.50 -3.90 -1.20
N GLY A 408 -19.77 -3.90 -0.81
CA GLY A 408 -20.21 -3.26 0.43
C GLY A 408 -20.14 -1.74 0.44
N LEU A 409 -20.16 -1.08 -0.73
CA LEU A 409 -20.32 0.38 -0.81
C LEU A 409 -21.74 0.80 -0.45
N LYS A 410 -21.86 1.90 0.29
CA LYS A 410 -23.13 2.58 0.53
C LYS A 410 -23.71 3.04 -0.83
N PRO A 411 -24.98 2.74 -1.16
CA PRO A 411 -25.52 2.94 -2.50
C PRO A 411 -25.42 4.40 -2.99
N GLY A 412 -24.57 4.62 -3.99
CA GLY A 412 -24.43 5.94 -4.61
C GLY A 412 -23.74 6.99 -3.74
N GLU A 413 -22.84 6.58 -2.82
CA GLU A 413 -22.05 7.52 -1.99
C GLU A 413 -20.52 7.35 -2.12
N GLY A 414 -20.03 6.26 -2.72
CA GLY A 414 -18.59 6.06 -2.89
C GLY A 414 -17.83 5.59 -1.65
N VAL A 415 -18.50 5.40 -0.53
CA VAL A 415 -17.90 5.03 0.78
C VAL A 415 -18.26 3.58 1.13
N PHE A 416 -17.31 2.84 1.73
CA PHE A 416 -17.59 1.49 2.23
C PHE A 416 -18.51 1.54 3.47
N GLU A 417 -19.68 0.92 3.37
CA GLU A 417 -20.64 0.77 4.49
C GLU A 417 -20.24 -0.37 5.44
N SER A 418 -19.56 -1.39 4.91
CA SER A 418 -19.24 -2.64 5.59
C SER A 418 -17.90 -3.22 5.14
N GLY A 419 -17.43 -4.25 5.85
CA GLY A 419 -16.20 -4.97 5.54
C GLY A 419 -14.92 -4.26 5.99
N PRO A 420 -13.75 -4.77 5.60
CA PRO A 420 -12.46 -4.38 6.16
C PRO A 420 -12.03 -2.93 5.84
N GLN A 421 -12.67 -2.30 4.85
CA GLN A 421 -12.42 -0.91 4.42
C GLN A 421 -13.53 0.08 4.86
N LYS A 422 -14.46 -0.35 5.73
CA LYS A 422 -15.60 0.45 6.22
C LYS A 422 -15.21 1.89 6.61
N GLY A 423 -16.00 2.86 6.15
CA GLY A 423 -15.85 4.28 6.47
C GLY A 423 -14.86 5.06 5.60
N LEU A 424 -14.08 4.38 4.74
CA LEU A 424 -13.20 5.02 3.77
C LEU A 424 -13.93 5.29 2.45
N MET A 425 -13.53 6.35 1.74
CA MET A 425 -13.85 6.48 0.32
C MET A 425 -13.20 5.34 -0.47
N SER A 426 -13.91 4.87 -1.47
CA SER A 426 -13.43 3.84 -2.38
C SER A 426 -12.65 4.44 -3.54
N HIS A 427 -11.71 3.67 -4.05
CA HIS A 427 -10.87 3.99 -5.21
C HIS A 427 -10.34 2.67 -5.78
N GLY A 428 -10.02 2.65 -7.07
CA GLY A 428 -9.38 1.49 -7.71
C GLY A 428 -8.21 1.93 -8.58
N CYS A 429 -7.05 1.27 -8.42
CA CYS A 429 -5.82 1.57 -9.12
C CYS A 429 -5.35 0.35 -9.92
N PHE A 430 -4.98 0.49 -11.19
CA PHE A 430 -4.51 -0.63 -12.01
C PHE A 430 -3.60 -0.26 -13.18
N ILE A 431 -2.66 -1.17 -13.44
CA ILE A 431 -1.82 -1.25 -14.66
C ILE A 431 -2.69 -1.28 -15.92
N PHE A 432 -2.40 -0.41 -16.88
CA PHE A 432 -3.08 -0.34 -18.18
C PHE A 432 -2.38 -1.17 -19.26
N GLU A 433 -1.06 -1.06 -19.37
CA GLU A 433 -0.18 -1.89 -20.21
C GLU A 433 0.32 -3.12 -19.45
N ARG A 434 1.63 -3.32 -19.28
CA ARG A 434 2.20 -4.54 -18.67
C ARG A 434 2.67 -4.34 -17.24
N LYS A 435 3.26 -3.19 -16.90
CA LYS A 435 3.85 -2.88 -15.57
C LYS A 435 3.33 -1.59 -14.96
N TRP A 436 3.64 -1.38 -13.68
CA TRP A 436 3.40 -0.09 -13.01
C TRP A 436 4.29 1.02 -13.59
N GLY A 437 5.56 0.75 -13.87
CA GLY A 437 6.47 1.69 -14.54
C GLY A 437 7.35 1.00 -15.58
N HIS A 438 7.83 1.79 -16.53
CA HIS A 438 8.63 1.29 -17.64
C HIS A 438 10.13 1.32 -17.30
N ILE A 439 10.68 0.14 -16.99
CA ILE A 439 12.05 -0.06 -16.49
C ILE A 439 12.81 -1.13 -17.29
N GLU A 440 12.28 -1.57 -18.43
CA GLU A 440 12.94 -2.51 -19.34
C GLU A 440 13.72 -1.72 -20.39
N LEU A 441 15.02 -2.00 -20.54
CA LEU A 441 15.87 -1.35 -21.54
C LEU A 441 15.59 -1.91 -22.94
N ASN A 442 15.55 -1.03 -23.95
CA ASN A 442 15.37 -1.38 -25.36
C ASN A 442 14.12 -2.25 -25.62
N SER A 443 13.04 -1.96 -24.88
CA SER A 443 11.77 -2.70 -24.93
C SER A 443 10.64 -1.70 -25.19
N PRO A 444 9.77 -1.90 -26.18
CA PRO A 444 8.66 -0.98 -26.39
C PRO A 444 7.57 -1.18 -25.34
N ILE A 445 6.98 -0.09 -24.85
CA ILE A 445 5.74 -0.15 -24.06
C ILE A 445 4.67 -0.91 -24.85
N GLU A 446 4.09 -1.94 -24.23
CA GLU A 446 3.11 -2.80 -24.87
C GLU A 446 1.77 -2.06 -25.13
N LYS A 447 0.93 -2.67 -25.97
CA LYS A 447 -0.46 -2.21 -26.17
C LYS A 447 -1.27 -2.40 -24.88
N PRO A 448 -2.28 -1.55 -24.60
CA PRO A 448 -3.07 -1.68 -23.38
C PRO A 448 -3.80 -3.03 -23.31
N ARG A 449 -3.86 -3.61 -22.10
CA ARG A 449 -4.52 -4.90 -21.82
C ARG A 449 -6.05 -4.85 -21.87
N HIS A 450 -6.62 -3.68 -22.18
CA HIS A 450 -8.05 -3.41 -22.12
C HIS A 450 -8.65 -3.08 -23.49
N SER A 451 -9.91 -3.48 -23.70
CA SER A 451 -10.72 -3.00 -24.82
C SER A 451 -11.57 -1.79 -24.40
N LEU A 452 -11.96 -0.94 -25.36
CA LEU A 452 -12.83 0.22 -25.10
C LEU A 452 -14.11 -0.18 -24.37
N LYS A 453 -14.76 -1.28 -24.78
CA LYS A 453 -15.97 -1.82 -24.12
C LYS A 453 -15.70 -2.18 -22.66
N SER A 454 -14.54 -2.74 -22.34
CA SER A 454 -14.15 -3.08 -20.96
C SER A 454 -13.94 -1.83 -20.11
N LEU A 455 -13.26 -0.80 -20.65
CA LEU A 455 -13.01 0.45 -19.93
C LEU A 455 -14.27 1.27 -19.71
N VAL A 456 -15.11 1.44 -20.74
CA VAL A 456 -16.41 2.10 -20.61
C VAL A 456 -17.25 1.40 -19.55
N GLY A 457 -17.29 0.06 -19.54
CA GLY A 457 -17.97 -0.71 -18.50
C GLY A 457 -17.41 -0.48 -17.08
N LYS A 458 -16.07 -0.42 -16.93
CA LYS A 458 -15.41 -0.10 -15.65
C LYS A 458 -15.75 1.33 -15.18
N VAL A 459 -15.53 2.34 -16.03
CA VAL A 459 -15.69 3.76 -15.68
C VAL A 459 -17.16 4.10 -15.44
N THR A 460 -18.09 3.65 -16.28
CA THR A 460 -19.53 3.89 -16.05
C THR A 460 -20.02 3.23 -14.76
N LYS A 461 -19.45 2.08 -14.37
CA LYS A 461 -19.72 1.49 -13.06
C LYS A 461 -19.14 2.35 -11.92
N ALA A 462 -17.90 2.81 -12.06
CA ALA A 462 -17.24 3.66 -11.08
C ALA A 462 -18.01 4.97 -10.83
N GLN A 463 -18.37 5.68 -11.91
CA GLN A 463 -19.24 6.86 -11.89
C GLN A 463 -20.59 6.59 -11.21
N LYS A 464 -21.29 5.50 -11.59
CA LYS A 464 -22.59 5.12 -10.98
C LYS A 464 -22.51 4.91 -9.46
N HIS A 465 -21.36 4.44 -8.97
CA HIS A 465 -21.14 4.15 -7.55
C HIS A 465 -20.30 5.23 -6.84
N ARG A 466 -20.05 6.39 -7.48
CA ARG A 466 -19.25 7.53 -6.98
C ARG A 466 -17.86 7.14 -6.47
N TYR A 467 -17.09 6.37 -7.23
CA TYR A 467 -15.67 6.16 -6.92
C TYR A 467 -14.76 6.39 -8.14
N PRO A 468 -13.53 6.91 -7.93
CA PRO A 468 -12.55 7.11 -8.98
C PRO A 468 -11.73 5.87 -9.32
N LEU A 469 -11.21 5.84 -10.55
CA LEU A 469 -10.24 4.86 -11.04
C LEU A 469 -8.91 5.53 -11.44
N SER A 470 -7.80 5.14 -10.84
CA SER A 470 -6.45 5.46 -11.34
C SER A 470 -6.05 4.46 -12.40
N ILE A 471 -5.89 4.92 -13.64
CA ILE A 471 -5.43 4.12 -14.78
C ILE A 471 -3.93 4.37 -14.92
N ASN A 472 -3.08 3.41 -14.56
CA ASN A 472 -1.63 3.57 -14.60
C ASN A 472 -1.10 3.31 -16.01
N LEU A 473 -0.43 4.32 -16.59
CA LEU A 473 0.31 4.17 -17.84
C LEU A 473 1.80 3.95 -17.58
N GLU A 474 2.38 3.00 -18.30
CA GLU A 474 3.83 2.98 -18.53
C GLU A 474 4.27 4.24 -19.30
N MET A 475 5.44 4.78 -18.93
CA MET A 475 6.01 6.02 -19.47
C MET A 475 7.53 5.89 -19.60
N TYR A 476 8.07 6.28 -20.76
CA TYR A 476 9.51 6.33 -21.00
C TYR A 476 10.16 7.52 -20.29
N GLU A 477 11.49 7.52 -20.21
CA GLU A 477 12.25 8.58 -19.53
C GLU A 477 12.07 9.98 -20.13
N ASP A 478 11.66 10.11 -21.39
CA ASP A 478 11.39 11.40 -22.05
C ASP A 478 9.99 11.98 -21.74
N GLY A 479 9.18 11.25 -20.97
CA GLY A 479 7.79 11.58 -20.64
C GLY A 479 6.76 11.09 -21.65
N SER A 480 7.18 10.40 -22.73
CA SER A 480 6.27 9.81 -23.71
C SER A 480 5.66 8.49 -23.22
N VAL A 481 4.46 8.20 -23.71
CA VAL A 481 3.64 7.03 -23.34
C VAL A 481 3.17 6.33 -24.62
N SER A 482 2.63 5.10 -24.51
CA SER A 482 2.11 4.36 -25.66
C SER A 482 1.03 5.16 -26.42
N PRO A 483 1.22 5.50 -27.71
CA PRO A 483 0.21 6.22 -28.49
C PRO A 483 -1.11 5.45 -28.62
N GLN A 484 -1.03 4.11 -28.56
CA GLN A 484 -2.18 3.21 -28.63
C GLN A 484 -3.02 3.29 -27.33
N SER A 485 -2.36 3.47 -26.18
CA SER A 485 -3.01 3.73 -24.90
C SER A 485 -3.70 5.09 -24.89
N VAL A 486 -3.02 6.15 -25.35
CA VAL A 486 -3.59 7.50 -25.42
C VAL A 486 -4.82 7.54 -26.35
N GLU A 487 -4.75 6.90 -27.53
CA GLU A 487 -5.89 6.83 -28.45
C GLU A 487 -7.07 6.06 -27.85
N LEU A 488 -6.81 4.97 -27.12
CA LEU A 488 -7.86 4.24 -26.41
C LEU A 488 -8.53 5.09 -25.31
N LEU A 489 -7.76 5.94 -24.61
CA LEU A 489 -8.25 6.84 -23.58
C LEU A 489 -9.01 8.05 -24.15
N LYS A 490 -8.60 8.60 -25.31
CA LYS A 490 -9.37 9.60 -26.06
C LYS A 490 -10.76 9.07 -26.44
N ARG A 491 -10.82 7.84 -26.98
CA ARG A 491 -12.09 7.17 -27.31
C ARG A 491 -12.92 6.84 -26.07
N LEU A 492 -12.29 6.57 -24.93
CA LEU A 492 -12.97 6.40 -23.64
C LEU A 492 -13.64 7.72 -23.22
N ARG A 493 -12.88 8.83 -23.18
CA ARG A 493 -13.40 10.20 -22.91
C ARG A 493 -14.62 10.50 -23.77
N ASP A 494 -14.50 10.33 -25.08
CA ASP A 494 -15.56 10.65 -26.04
C ASP A 494 -16.85 9.84 -25.79
N THR A 495 -16.73 8.69 -25.12
CA THR A 495 -17.88 7.82 -24.75
C THR A 495 -18.47 8.14 -23.37
N VAL A 496 -17.66 8.59 -22.41
CA VAL A 496 -18.04 8.71 -20.97
C VAL A 496 -18.07 10.14 -20.41
N ARG A 497 -17.60 11.13 -21.18
CA ARG A 497 -17.63 12.56 -20.83
C ARG A 497 -18.54 13.39 -21.75
N SER A 498 -18.81 12.93 -22.98
CA SER A 498 -19.64 13.63 -23.97
C SER A 498 -21.16 13.40 -23.80
N LYS A 499 -21.65 13.35 -22.57
CA LYS A 499 -23.06 13.05 -22.23
C LYS A 499 -23.62 14.02 -21.21
#